data_AF-A0A960QGY4-F1
#
_entry.id   AF-A0A960QGY4-F1
#
_cell.length_a   1.000
_cell.length_b   1.000
_cell.length_c   1.000
_cell.angle_alpha   90.00
_cell.angle_beta   90.00
_cell.angle_gamma   90.00
#
_symmetry.space_group_name_H-M   'P 1'
#
loop_
_entity.id
_entity.type
_entity.pdbx_description
1 polymer ?
#
loop_
_entity_poly.entity_id
_entity_poly.type
_entity_poly.pdbx_seq_one_letter_code
_entity_poly.pdbx_strand_id
1 'polypeptide(L)'
;MSDAHSTSTESPIAKAMNYILMLGVPAFLLVMLGLTGFFFVAGMGDTDEQKAAAEAEIAAAAAAPAPAPAPAPPGDGGKAAPPAAPAAAAAGGLPEGVTEEFWALGKSTYATCAACHGADAKGLQAGPALMAPSMVGSPILNGDPDAPILVVLKGIQKESMDYMGIMAALGAGLSDEQIAAVLTYTRNHFGNSSGPVSVEQVAAAREKFADVNAPAGVKRAEIESVVASKK
;
A
#
# COMPACT_ATOMS: atom_id res chain seq x y z
N MET A 1 -48.37 31.67 38.83
CA MET A 1 -48.49 33.09 38.45
C MET A 1 -47.20 33.75 38.91
N SER A 2 -46.36 34.41 38.14
CA SER A 2 -46.14 34.55 36.71
C SER A 2 -44.73 35.15 36.60
N ASP A 3 -44.00 34.69 35.60
CA ASP A 3 -42.94 35.34 34.82
C ASP A 3 -42.25 36.62 35.34
N ALA A 4 -40.92 36.59 35.35
CA ALA A 4 -40.08 37.75 35.09
C ALA A 4 -38.96 37.37 34.11
N HIS A 5 -39.17 37.74 32.85
CA HIS A 5 -38.20 37.70 31.76
C HIS A 5 -36.93 38.48 32.10
N SER A 6 -35.76 37.84 31.96
CA SER A 6 -34.50 38.53 31.68
C SER A 6 -34.30 38.56 30.17
N THR A 7 -34.42 39.75 29.60
CA THR A 7 -33.98 40.07 28.25
C THR A 7 -32.45 40.17 28.24
N SER A 8 -31.77 39.18 27.66
CA SER A 8 -30.35 39.31 27.32
C SER A 8 -30.22 40.12 26.03
N THR A 9 -29.60 41.30 26.15
CA THR A 9 -29.14 42.12 25.04
C THR A 9 -28.02 41.40 24.29
N GLU A 10 -28.27 40.99 23.04
CA GLU A 10 -27.25 40.36 22.19
C GLU A 10 -26.18 41.37 21.75
N SER A 11 -24.92 40.94 21.83
CA SER A 11 -23.73 41.68 21.40
C SER A 11 -23.72 41.90 19.89
N PRO A 12 -23.31 43.09 19.40
CA PRO A 12 -23.22 43.41 17.97
C PRO A 12 -22.27 42.49 17.17
N ILE A 13 -21.44 41.70 17.85
CA ILE A 13 -20.51 40.75 17.23
C ILE A 13 -21.24 39.50 16.70
N ALA A 14 -22.31 39.05 17.37
CA ALA A 14 -23.10 37.89 16.93
C ALA A 14 -23.88 38.16 15.63
N LYS A 15 -24.25 39.43 15.39
CA LYS A 15 -24.98 39.85 14.18
C LYS A 15 -24.09 39.89 12.93
N ALA A 16 -22.78 40.11 13.10
CA ALA A 16 -21.82 40.13 11.98
C ALA A 16 -21.45 38.71 11.50
N MET A 17 -21.43 37.72 12.40
CA MET A 17 -21.09 36.34 12.05
C MET A 17 -22.23 35.62 11.29
N ASN A 18 -23.49 36.01 11.50
CA ASN A 18 -24.64 35.43 10.80
C ASN A 18 -24.84 36.02 9.38
N TYR A 19 -24.29 37.21 9.09
CA TYR A 19 -24.41 37.85 7.78
C TYR A 19 -23.41 37.31 6.74
N ILE A 20 -22.26 36.77 7.19
CA ILE A 20 -21.26 36.15 6.32
C ILE A 20 -21.70 34.74 5.87
N LEU A 21 -22.59 34.09 6.63
CA LEU A 21 -23.09 32.76 6.29
C LEU A 21 -24.29 32.77 5.30
N MET A 22 -24.89 33.93 4.99
CA MET A 22 -26.12 34.02 4.19
C MET A 22 -26.01 34.77 2.85
N LEU A 23 -24.84 35.30 2.46
CA LEU A 23 -24.69 36.04 1.18
C LEU A 23 -23.59 35.51 0.24
N GLY A 24 -23.02 34.35 0.52
CA GLY A 24 -21.84 33.83 -0.22
C GLY A 24 -22.09 32.69 -1.23
N VAL A 25 -23.33 32.30 -1.56
CA VAL A 25 -23.58 31.05 -2.33
C VAL A 25 -24.64 31.15 -3.46
N PRO A 26 -24.71 32.21 -4.30
CA PRO A 26 -25.27 31.96 -5.63
C PRO A 26 -24.62 32.72 -6.79
N ALA A 27 -23.29 32.91 -6.78
CA ALA A 27 -22.60 33.60 -7.89
C ALA A 27 -21.77 32.68 -8.82
N PHE A 28 -21.72 31.37 -8.56
CA PHE A 28 -20.96 30.43 -9.41
C PHE A 28 -21.84 29.54 -10.31
N LEU A 29 -23.16 29.70 -10.28
CA LEU A 29 -24.11 28.86 -11.04
C LEU A 29 -24.68 29.51 -12.32
N LEU A 30 -24.17 30.68 -12.75
CA LEU A 30 -24.75 31.47 -13.87
C LEU A 30 -23.75 31.87 -14.97
N VAL A 31 -22.74 31.03 -15.26
CA VAL A 31 -21.83 31.20 -16.42
C VAL A 31 -21.91 30.03 -17.42
N MET A 32 -22.97 29.21 -17.35
CA MET A 32 -23.12 28.00 -18.19
C MET A 32 -24.40 27.95 -19.04
N LEU A 33 -25.01 29.11 -19.34
CA LEU A 33 -26.25 29.15 -20.15
C LEU A 33 -26.29 30.32 -21.14
N GLY A 34 -25.36 30.33 -22.09
CA GLY A 34 -25.60 31.05 -23.34
C GLY A 34 -24.36 31.52 -24.07
N LEU A 35 -23.88 30.71 -25.02
CA LEU A 35 -23.42 31.14 -26.34
C LEU A 35 -22.86 29.92 -27.09
N THR A 36 -23.68 29.40 -28.00
CA THR A 36 -23.39 28.82 -29.33
C THR A 36 -24.36 27.69 -29.66
N GLY A 37 -25.64 28.03 -29.77
CA GLY A 37 -26.53 27.32 -30.69
C GLY A 37 -26.52 28.08 -32.01
N PHE A 38 -25.77 27.61 -33.01
CA PHE A 38 -26.03 27.80 -34.45
C PHE A 38 -24.98 27.05 -35.27
N PHE A 39 -25.09 25.72 -35.35
CA PHE A 39 -24.68 25.00 -36.56
C PHE A 39 -25.52 23.71 -36.64
N PHE A 40 -26.58 23.82 -37.44
CA PHE A 40 -26.96 22.88 -38.49
C PHE A 40 -27.39 21.46 -38.09
N VAL A 41 -28.71 21.28 -38.16
CA VAL A 41 -29.43 20.04 -38.48
C VAL A 41 -28.75 19.24 -39.61
N ALA A 42 -28.44 17.96 -39.35
CA ALA A 42 -28.78 16.81 -40.20
C ALA A 42 -28.02 15.54 -39.77
N GLY A 43 -28.73 14.41 -39.65
CA GLY A 43 -28.13 13.07 -39.79
C GLY A 43 -28.01 12.23 -38.51
N MET A 44 -29.06 11.46 -38.23
CA MET A 44 -28.93 10.19 -37.50
C MET A 44 -28.00 9.25 -38.29
N GLY A 45 -26.97 8.71 -37.64
CA GLY A 45 -26.07 7.70 -38.21
C GLY A 45 -25.10 7.12 -37.18
N ASP A 46 -25.34 5.85 -36.86
CA ASP A 46 -24.45 4.81 -36.30
C ASP A 46 -23.60 5.05 -35.04
N THR A 47 -24.11 4.45 -33.96
CA THR A 47 -23.48 4.15 -32.68
C THR A 47 -22.45 3.01 -32.77
N ASP A 48 -21.43 3.14 -33.62
CA ASP A 48 -20.31 2.18 -33.65
C ASP A 48 -18.93 2.87 -33.60
N GLU A 49 -18.82 4.15 -33.95
CA GLU A 49 -17.52 4.82 -34.01
C GLU A 49 -17.05 5.41 -32.66
N GLN A 50 -17.95 5.59 -31.69
CA GLN A 50 -17.57 6.03 -30.33
C GLN A 50 -17.17 4.87 -29.39
N LYS A 51 -17.41 3.62 -29.80
CA LYS A 51 -16.95 2.43 -29.07
C LYS A 51 -15.55 1.98 -29.52
N ALA A 52 -15.21 2.19 -30.80
CA ALA A 52 -13.88 1.86 -31.33
C ALA A 52 -12.75 2.80 -30.85
N ALA A 53 -13.07 4.04 -30.47
CA ALA A 53 -12.08 5.00 -29.95
C ALA A 53 -11.70 4.78 -28.46
N ALA A 54 -12.48 4.00 -27.71
CA ALA A 54 -12.21 3.71 -26.29
C ALA A 54 -11.37 2.43 -26.08
N GLU A 55 -11.33 1.51 -27.06
CA GLU A 55 -10.61 0.23 -26.95
C GLU A 55 -9.22 0.26 -27.63
N ALA A 56 -8.84 1.37 -28.28
CA ALA A 56 -7.51 1.54 -28.89
C ALA A 56 -6.46 2.19 -27.95
N GLU A 57 -6.85 2.75 -26.79
CA GLU A 57 -5.90 3.34 -25.83
C GLU A 57 -5.45 2.39 -24.69
N ILE A 58 -5.99 1.17 -24.59
CA ILE A 58 -5.60 0.19 -23.56
C ILE A 58 -4.54 -0.83 -24.06
N ALA A 59 -4.14 -0.78 -25.32
CA ALA A 59 -3.21 -1.75 -25.93
C ALA A 59 -1.81 -1.20 -26.31
N ALA A 60 -1.36 -0.08 -25.73
CA ALA A 60 -0.04 0.51 -26.04
C ALA A 60 0.74 1.01 -24.79
N ALA A 61 0.75 0.24 -23.70
CA ALA A 61 1.56 0.52 -22.50
C ALA A 61 2.44 -0.66 -22.06
N ALA A 62 2.86 -1.51 -23.01
CA ALA A 62 3.83 -2.58 -22.80
C ALA A 62 5.03 -2.40 -23.74
N ALA A 63 5.87 -1.39 -23.46
CA ALA A 63 7.30 -1.30 -23.80
C ALA A 63 7.80 0.13 -23.58
N ALA A 64 8.22 0.45 -22.36
CA ALA A 64 9.08 1.61 -22.11
C ALA A 64 10.11 1.23 -21.03
N PRO A 65 11.42 1.43 -21.26
CA PRO A 65 12.43 1.21 -20.23
C PRO A 65 12.25 2.23 -19.10
N ALA A 66 12.36 1.77 -17.86
CA ALA A 66 12.33 2.62 -16.67
C ALA A 66 13.36 3.77 -16.79
N PRO A 67 13.01 5.01 -16.39
CA PRO A 67 13.96 6.11 -16.42
C PRO A 67 15.14 5.84 -15.49
N ALA A 68 16.35 6.09 -15.97
CA ALA A 68 17.57 6.07 -15.17
C ALA A 68 17.45 7.05 -13.98
N PRO A 69 18.03 6.73 -12.80
CA PRO A 69 17.96 7.62 -11.64
C PRO A 69 18.65 8.95 -11.95
N ALA A 70 18.01 10.04 -11.54
CA ALA A 70 18.54 11.40 -11.68
C ALA A 70 19.89 11.54 -10.94
N PRO A 71 20.83 12.35 -11.46
CA PRO A 71 22.09 12.61 -10.77
C PRO A 71 21.83 13.36 -9.45
N ALA A 72 22.49 12.90 -8.40
CA ALA A 72 22.45 13.53 -7.08
C ALA A 72 22.93 15.00 -7.13
N PRO A 73 22.40 15.89 -6.27
CA PRO A 73 22.90 17.26 -6.16
C PRO A 73 24.35 17.27 -5.64
N PRO A 74 25.16 18.29 -6.01
CA PRO A 74 26.54 18.39 -5.55
C PRO A 74 26.59 18.60 -4.04
N GLY A 75 27.24 17.66 -3.33
CA GLY A 75 27.39 17.67 -1.89
C GLY A 75 28.46 18.66 -1.40
N ASP A 76 28.11 19.38 -0.33
CA ASP A 76 28.97 20.22 0.48
C ASP A 76 29.90 19.37 1.35
N GLY A 77 31.09 19.05 0.84
CA GLY A 77 32.38 19.03 1.55
C GLY A 77 32.57 18.34 2.91
N GLY A 78 31.60 17.60 3.45
CA GLY A 78 31.69 16.91 4.74
C GLY A 78 31.95 15.43 4.53
N LYS A 79 33.06 14.90 5.04
CA LYS A 79 33.31 13.46 5.16
C LYS A 79 32.19 12.80 5.98
N ALA A 80 31.17 12.29 5.29
CA ALA A 80 30.25 11.28 5.80
C ALA A 80 30.75 9.91 5.31
N ALA A 81 31.02 9.02 6.26
CA ALA A 81 31.43 7.65 6.00
C ALA A 81 30.37 6.92 5.15
N PRO A 82 30.78 5.96 4.29
CA PRO A 82 29.84 5.15 3.53
C PRO A 82 28.83 4.47 4.47
N PRO A 83 27.55 4.28 4.07
CA PRO A 83 26.59 3.59 4.89
C PRO A 83 27.08 2.17 5.17
N ALA A 84 27.26 1.86 6.46
CA ALA A 84 27.63 0.54 6.89
C ALA A 84 26.48 -0.44 6.61
N ALA A 85 26.69 -1.32 5.63
CA ALA A 85 26.20 -2.69 5.66
C ALA A 85 27.45 -3.61 5.76
N PRO A 86 27.39 -4.78 6.42
CA PRO A 86 26.20 -5.50 6.89
C PRO A 86 26.18 -5.78 8.41
N ALA A 87 24.99 -5.74 9.00
CA ALA A 87 24.71 -6.55 10.18
C ALA A 87 24.65 -8.02 9.75
N ALA A 88 25.30 -8.87 10.54
CA ALA A 88 25.71 -10.23 10.24
C ALA A 88 24.66 -11.11 9.53
N ALA A 89 25.11 -11.79 8.47
CA ALA A 89 24.50 -13.03 8.04
C ALA A 89 24.31 -13.95 9.26
N ALA A 90 23.21 -14.71 9.27
CA ALA A 90 23.00 -15.75 10.27
C ALA A 90 24.26 -16.62 10.35
N ALA A 91 24.67 -17.00 11.56
CA ALA A 91 25.85 -17.82 11.82
C ALA A 91 25.71 -19.29 11.36
N GLY A 92 24.76 -19.58 10.47
CA GLY A 92 24.60 -20.84 9.75
C GLY A 92 24.41 -20.47 8.29
N GLY A 93 24.96 -21.27 7.37
CA GLY A 93 24.84 -21.04 5.93
C GLY A 93 23.39 -20.94 5.45
N LEU A 94 23.21 -20.80 4.13
CA LEU A 94 21.89 -20.69 3.53
C LEU A 94 20.99 -21.88 3.91
N PRO A 95 19.66 -21.66 4.02
CA PRO A 95 18.72 -22.76 4.18
C PRO A 95 18.89 -23.80 3.07
N GLU A 96 18.61 -25.07 3.38
CA GLU A 96 18.71 -26.14 2.40
C GLU A 96 17.88 -25.83 1.14
N GLY A 97 18.47 -26.06 -0.04
CA GLY A 97 17.83 -25.81 -1.32
C GLY A 97 17.80 -24.33 -1.75
N VAL A 98 18.32 -23.40 -0.95
CA VAL A 98 18.40 -21.98 -1.30
C VAL A 98 19.75 -21.65 -1.94
N THR A 99 19.71 -21.04 -3.13
CA THR A 99 20.93 -20.55 -3.81
C THR A 99 21.32 -19.17 -3.30
N GLU A 100 22.60 -18.80 -3.48
CA GLU A 100 23.10 -17.44 -3.18
C GLU A 100 22.37 -16.36 -3.98
N GLU A 101 22.01 -16.65 -5.23
CA GLU A 101 21.26 -15.74 -6.09
C GLU A 101 19.83 -15.50 -5.55
N PHE A 102 19.14 -16.57 -5.16
CA PHE A 102 17.79 -16.47 -4.59
C PHE A 102 17.81 -15.75 -3.24
N TRP A 103 18.85 -15.99 -2.42
CA TRP A 103 19.06 -15.27 -1.18
C TRP A 103 19.30 -13.77 -1.41
N ALA A 104 20.15 -13.43 -2.39
CA ALA A 104 20.43 -12.05 -2.77
C ALA A 104 19.18 -11.34 -3.31
N LEU A 105 18.35 -12.03 -4.09
CA LEU A 105 17.05 -11.53 -4.55
C LEU A 105 16.10 -11.26 -3.37
N GLY A 106 16.05 -12.17 -2.39
CA GLY A 106 15.22 -11.98 -1.20
C GLY A 106 15.67 -10.77 -0.39
N LYS A 107 16.98 -10.62 -0.21
CA LYS A 107 17.58 -9.46 0.47
C LYS A 107 17.32 -8.14 -0.27
N SER A 108 17.42 -8.11 -1.59
CA SER A 108 17.16 -6.90 -2.37
C SER A 108 15.68 -6.53 -2.36
N THR A 109 14.80 -7.53 -2.50
CA THR A 109 13.33 -7.36 -2.43
C THR A 109 12.90 -6.87 -1.04
N TYR A 110 13.61 -7.24 0.02
CA TYR A 110 13.34 -6.76 1.38
C TYR A 110 13.42 -5.23 1.51
N ALA A 111 14.10 -4.51 0.62
CA ALA A 111 14.11 -3.04 0.64
C ALA A 111 12.69 -2.45 0.57
N THR A 112 11.77 -3.09 -0.15
CA THR A 112 10.35 -2.71 -0.20
C THR A 112 9.67 -2.90 1.15
N CYS A 113 10.00 -3.98 1.87
CA CYS A 113 9.43 -4.29 3.18
C CYS A 113 10.02 -3.39 4.28
N ALA A 114 11.32 -3.08 4.19
CA ALA A 114 12.06 -2.29 5.16
C ALA A 114 11.54 -0.85 5.29
N ALA A 115 10.89 -0.32 4.25
CA ALA A 115 10.23 0.99 4.28
C ALA A 115 9.22 1.12 5.43
N CYS A 116 8.60 0.01 5.85
CA CYS A 116 7.65 -0.01 6.97
C CYS A 116 8.12 -0.88 8.15
N HIS A 117 8.76 -2.02 7.88
CA HIS A 117 9.21 -2.96 8.91
C HIS A 117 10.60 -2.64 9.48
N GLY A 118 11.26 -1.58 8.98
CA GLY A 118 12.61 -1.19 9.39
C GLY A 118 13.69 -2.06 8.75
N ALA A 119 14.94 -1.58 8.76
CA ALA A 119 16.06 -2.31 8.17
C ALA A 119 16.45 -3.57 8.97
N ASP A 120 16.15 -3.60 10.27
CA ASP A 120 16.41 -4.73 11.17
C ASP A 120 15.17 -5.58 11.45
N ALA A 121 14.08 -5.34 10.70
CA ALA A 121 12.81 -6.07 10.78
C ALA A 121 12.08 -5.99 12.13
N LYS A 122 12.46 -5.08 13.04
CA LYS A 122 11.82 -4.91 14.35
C LYS A 122 10.63 -3.95 14.33
N GLY A 123 10.28 -3.41 13.16
CA GLY A 123 9.32 -2.33 13.00
C GLY A 123 10.03 -0.97 12.93
N LEU A 124 9.35 0.01 12.34
CA LEU A 124 9.85 1.37 12.20
C LEU A 124 9.05 2.32 13.10
N GLN A 125 9.70 3.11 13.94
CA GLN A 125 9.00 4.08 14.80
C GLN A 125 8.33 5.18 13.96
N ALA A 126 7.05 5.45 14.22
CA ALA A 126 6.25 6.49 13.59
C ALA A 126 5.45 7.26 14.66
N GLY A 127 6.10 8.23 15.31
CA GLY A 127 5.50 8.98 16.42
C GLY A 127 5.35 8.11 17.68
N PRO A 128 4.16 8.03 18.30
CA PRO A 128 3.91 7.17 19.46
C PRO A 128 3.67 5.69 19.09
N ALA A 129 3.52 5.39 17.80
CA ALA A 129 3.21 4.06 17.27
C ALA A 129 4.35 3.55 16.37
N LEU A 130 4.21 2.30 15.89
CA LEU A 130 5.06 1.76 14.83
C LEU A 130 4.39 1.94 13.47
N MET A 131 5.17 2.08 12.40
CA MET A 131 4.66 2.03 11.03
C MET A 131 4.09 0.63 10.72
N ALA A 132 4.85 -0.41 11.06
CA ALA A 132 4.47 -1.81 10.93
C ALA A 132 5.08 -2.65 12.06
N PRO A 133 4.52 -3.83 12.37
CA PRO A 133 5.00 -4.71 13.45
C PRO A 133 6.39 -5.30 13.17
N SER A 134 7.02 -5.79 14.24
CA SER A 134 8.21 -6.65 14.13
C SER A 134 7.89 -7.93 13.36
N MET A 135 8.80 -8.30 12.45
CA MET A 135 8.82 -9.58 11.76
C MET A 135 9.63 -10.63 12.53
N VAL A 136 10.52 -10.19 13.44
CA VAL A 136 11.32 -11.08 14.29
C VAL A 136 10.40 -11.85 15.23
N GLY A 137 10.47 -13.18 15.18
CA GLY A 137 9.64 -14.07 16.01
C GLY A 137 8.14 -14.04 15.69
N SER A 138 7.73 -13.44 14.56
CA SER A 138 6.31 -13.31 14.20
C SER A 138 5.67 -14.68 13.93
N PRO A 139 4.58 -15.05 14.63
CA PRO A 139 3.89 -16.32 14.39
C PRO A 139 3.32 -16.43 12.96
N ILE A 140 2.83 -15.32 12.41
CA ILE A 140 2.34 -15.27 11.03
C ILE A 140 3.49 -15.54 10.07
N LEU A 141 4.66 -14.93 10.30
CA LEU A 141 5.79 -15.09 9.40
C LEU A 141 6.37 -16.49 9.45
N ASN A 142 6.49 -17.07 10.65
CA ASN A 142 7.24 -18.30 10.90
C ASN A 142 6.36 -19.57 10.88
N GLY A 143 5.03 -19.41 10.89
CA GLY A 143 4.07 -20.51 10.81
C GLY A 143 3.91 -21.10 9.40
N ASP A 144 2.69 -21.54 9.10
CA ASP A 144 2.29 -22.07 7.78
C ASP A 144 2.64 -21.06 6.67
N PRO A 145 3.39 -21.44 5.63
CA PRO A 145 3.82 -20.53 4.57
C PRO A 145 2.68 -19.86 3.81
N ASP A 146 1.47 -20.43 3.79
CA ASP A 146 0.32 -19.80 3.16
C ASP A 146 -0.08 -18.47 3.83
N ALA A 147 0.10 -18.36 5.16
CA ALA A 147 -0.26 -17.17 5.92
C ALA A 147 0.56 -15.93 5.53
N PRO A 148 1.91 -15.94 5.54
CA PRO A 148 2.69 -14.80 5.10
C PRO A 148 2.58 -14.56 3.59
N ILE A 149 2.38 -15.60 2.76
CA ILE A 149 2.14 -15.41 1.32
C ILE A 149 0.81 -14.66 1.10
N LEU A 150 -0.27 -15.06 1.77
CA LEU A 150 -1.56 -14.36 1.71
C LEU A 150 -1.41 -12.88 2.09
N VAL A 151 -0.67 -12.60 3.17
CA VAL A 151 -0.44 -11.22 3.64
C VAL A 151 0.32 -10.38 2.61
N VAL A 152 1.35 -10.94 1.95
CA VAL A 152 2.07 -10.21 0.90
C VAL A 152 1.18 -10.00 -0.33
N LEU A 153 0.44 -11.03 -0.75
CA LEU A 153 -0.41 -10.97 -1.93
C LEU A 153 -1.58 -10.00 -1.77
N LYS A 154 -2.23 -10.01 -0.60
CA LYS A 154 -3.52 -9.33 -0.38
C LYS A 154 -3.46 -8.18 0.62
N GLY A 155 -2.35 -8.01 1.33
CA GLY A 155 -2.24 -7.04 2.41
C GLY A 155 -2.93 -7.51 3.69
N ILE A 156 -2.87 -6.68 4.73
CA ILE A 156 -3.50 -6.95 6.02
C ILE A 156 -4.04 -5.64 6.62
N GLN A 157 -5.22 -5.72 7.21
CA GLN A 157 -5.84 -4.61 7.95
C GLN A 157 -5.06 -4.25 9.20
N LYS A 158 -5.25 -2.99 9.61
CA LYS A 158 -4.79 -2.51 10.90
C LYS A 158 -5.60 -3.19 12.01
N GLU A 159 -4.90 -3.71 13.02
CA GLU A 159 -5.55 -4.42 14.13
C GLU A 159 -5.72 -3.58 15.39
N SER A 160 -4.77 -2.69 15.64
CA SER A 160 -4.73 -1.87 16.85
C SER A 160 -4.12 -0.51 16.54
N MET A 161 -4.26 0.44 17.46
CA MET A 161 -3.63 1.76 17.35
C MET A 161 -2.11 1.73 17.54
N ASP A 162 -1.53 0.57 17.85
CA ASP A 162 -0.08 0.38 17.98
C ASP A 162 0.63 0.50 16.62
N TYR A 163 -0.12 0.34 15.52
CA TYR A 163 0.40 0.44 14.16
C TYR A 163 -0.30 1.55 13.37
N MET A 164 0.48 2.35 12.64
CA MET A 164 -0.03 3.45 11.83
C MET A 164 -0.61 2.95 10.51
N GLY A 165 0.05 1.98 9.87
CA GLY A 165 -0.29 1.52 8.53
C GLY A 165 -1.20 0.30 8.49
N ILE A 166 -2.03 0.24 7.45
CA ILE A 166 -2.42 -1.04 6.85
C ILE A 166 -1.23 -1.55 6.01
N MET A 167 -1.07 -2.87 5.88
CA MET A 167 -0.15 -3.39 4.87
C MET A 167 -0.88 -3.44 3.54
N ALA A 168 -0.40 -2.69 2.55
CA ALA A 168 -0.94 -2.72 1.20
C ALA A 168 -0.75 -4.11 0.57
N ALA A 169 -1.62 -4.45 -0.39
CA ALA A 169 -1.44 -5.62 -1.22
C ALA A 169 -0.27 -5.43 -2.17
N LEU A 170 0.74 -6.29 -2.10
CA LEU A 170 1.96 -6.20 -2.91
C LEU A 170 1.97 -7.22 -4.05
N GLY A 171 0.99 -8.12 -4.11
CA GLY A 171 0.95 -9.20 -5.09
C GLY A 171 0.98 -8.73 -6.55
N ALA A 172 0.38 -7.59 -6.88
CA ALA A 172 0.40 -7.07 -8.25
C ALA A 172 1.76 -6.48 -8.66
N GLY A 173 2.57 -6.04 -7.68
CA GLY A 173 3.86 -5.36 -7.92
C GLY A 173 5.08 -6.25 -7.76
N LEU A 174 4.92 -7.48 -7.26
CA LEU A 174 6.01 -8.43 -7.04
C LEU A 174 5.74 -9.73 -7.80
N SER A 175 6.78 -10.30 -8.41
CA SER A 175 6.72 -11.63 -9.02
C SER A 175 6.66 -12.74 -7.96
N ASP A 176 6.28 -13.95 -8.36
CA ASP A 176 6.27 -15.12 -7.47
C ASP A 176 7.66 -15.41 -6.91
N GLU A 177 8.68 -15.26 -7.75
CA GLU A 177 10.07 -15.42 -7.37
C GLU A 177 10.51 -14.38 -6.32
N GLN A 178 10.15 -13.11 -6.50
CA GLN A 178 10.45 -12.06 -5.53
C GLN A 178 9.76 -12.31 -4.18
N ILE A 179 8.50 -12.73 -4.19
CA ILE A 179 7.74 -13.04 -2.97
C ILE A 179 8.34 -14.27 -2.27
N ALA A 180 8.62 -15.34 -3.01
CA ALA A 180 9.23 -16.55 -2.46
C ALA A 180 10.61 -16.26 -1.86
N ALA A 181 11.43 -15.46 -2.55
CA ALA A 181 12.75 -15.07 -2.11
C ALA A 181 12.70 -14.19 -0.85
N VAL A 182 11.85 -13.15 -0.80
CA VAL A 182 11.78 -12.26 0.37
C VAL A 182 11.20 -12.95 1.59
N LEU A 183 10.22 -13.86 1.41
CA LEU A 183 9.69 -14.65 2.50
C LEU A 183 10.72 -15.66 3.01
N THR A 184 11.47 -16.30 2.12
CA THR A 184 12.60 -17.17 2.50
C THR A 184 13.66 -16.41 3.29
N TYR A 185 14.05 -15.23 2.81
CA TYR A 185 15.02 -14.36 3.48
C TYR A 185 14.54 -13.95 4.87
N THR A 186 13.33 -13.42 4.99
CA THR A 186 12.79 -12.93 6.28
C THR A 186 12.51 -14.06 7.28
N ARG A 187 12.14 -15.26 6.82
CA ARG A 187 11.93 -16.47 7.65
C ARG A 187 13.24 -17.10 8.15
N ASN A 188 14.38 -16.78 7.55
CA ASN A 188 15.70 -17.33 7.90
C ASN A 188 16.74 -16.26 8.23
N HIS A 189 16.30 -15.04 8.49
CA HIS A 189 17.15 -13.91 8.85
C HIS A 189 16.57 -13.18 10.07
N PHE A 190 17.30 -12.19 10.59
CA PHE A 190 16.91 -11.40 11.77
C PHE A 190 16.65 -12.23 13.04
N GLY A 191 17.16 -13.46 13.11
CA GLY A 191 16.94 -14.41 14.21
C GLY A 191 15.77 -15.37 14.00
N ASN A 192 15.10 -15.33 12.83
CA ASN A 192 14.14 -16.35 12.42
C ASN A 192 14.86 -17.57 11.83
N SER A 193 14.24 -18.75 11.96
CA SER A 193 14.73 -20.01 11.38
C SER A 193 13.52 -20.89 11.07
N SER A 194 12.92 -20.70 9.90
CA SER A 194 11.73 -21.41 9.44
C SER A 194 11.90 -21.86 7.99
N GLY A 195 11.25 -22.95 7.59
CA GLY A 195 11.45 -23.53 6.25
C GLY A 195 11.28 -22.49 5.11
N PRO A 196 12.04 -22.63 4.01
CA PRO A 196 11.97 -21.73 2.88
C PRO A 196 10.58 -21.75 2.22
N VAL A 197 10.29 -20.70 1.46
CA VAL A 197 9.10 -20.59 0.61
C VAL A 197 9.52 -20.76 -0.83
N SER A 198 8.91 -21.71 -1.54
CA SER A 198 9.20 -21.99 -2.95
C SER A 198 8.37 -21.10 -3.88
N VAL A 199 8.82 -20.96 -5.13
CA VAL A 199 8.10 -20.19 -6.16
C VAL A 199 6.75 -20.84 -6.47
N GLU A 200 6.70 -22.17 -6.49
CA GLU A 200 5.49 -22.96 -6.73
C GLU A 200 4.44 -22.75 -5.63
N GLN A 201 4.88 -22.63 -4.37
CA GLN A 201 3.97 -22.31 -3.26
C GLN A 201 3.33 -20.94 -3.45
N VAL A 202 4.08 -19.94 -3.92
CA VAL A 202 3.53 -18.60 -4.18
C VAL A 202 2.58 -18.61 -5.37
N ALA A 203 2.95 -19.28 -6.46
CA ALA A 203 2.10 -19.42 -7.64
C ALA A 203 0.76 -20.10 -7.27
N ALA A 204 0.81 -21.21 -6.54
CA ALA A 204 -0.38 -21.90 -6.05
C ALA A 204 -1.21 -21.00 -5.11
N ALA A 205 -0.57 -20.24 -4.23
CA ALA A 205 -1.24 -19.32 -3.33
C ALA A 205 -1.98 -18.18 -4.06
N ARG A 206 -1.47 -17.71 -5.21
CA ARG A 206 -2.17 -16.71 -6.03
C ARG A 206 -3.51 -17.21 -6.53
N GLU A 207 -3.54 -18.44 -7.03
CA GLU A 207 -4.77 -19.08 -7.47
C GLU A 207 -5.69 -19.34 -6.29
N LYS A 208 -5.14 -19.94 -5.23
CA LYS A 208 -5.84 -20.29 -3.99
C LYS A 208 -6.54 -19.08 -3.33
N PHE A 209 -5.92 -17.91 -3.37
CA PHE A 209 -6.44 -16.69 -2.75
C PHE A 209 -6.98 -15.68 -3.76
N ALA A 210 -7.21 -16.06 -5.01
CA ALA A 210 -7.64 -15.13 -6.06
C ALA A 210 -8.91 -14.35 -5.66
N ASP A 211 -9.86 -15.02 -5.00
CA ASP A 211 -11.14 -14.48 -4.55
C ASP A 211 -11.10 -13.75 -3.20
N VAL A 212 -9.94 -13.70 -2.52
CA VAL A 212 -9.79 -12.93 -1.29
C VAL A 212 -9.68 -11.44 -1.60
N ASN A 213 -10.58 -10.64 -1.01
CA ASN A 213 -10.62 -9.19 -1.17
C ASN A 213 -9.46 -8.50 -0.43
N ALA A 214 -8.63 -7.78 -1.19
CA ALA A 214 -7.46 -7.05 -0.69
C ALA A 214 -7.77 -5.58 -0.35
N PRO A 215 -7.02 -4.93 0.57
CA PRO A 215 -6.58 -5.47 1.85
C PRO A 215 -7.73 -5.56 2.87
N ALA A 216 -8.96 -5.20 2.48
CA ALA A 216 -10.14 -5.09 3.34
C ALA A 216 -10.60 -6.39 4.01
N GLY A 217 -10.24 -7.56 3.47
CA GLY A 217 -10.73 -8.86 3.93
C GLY A 217 -9.81 -9.66 4.86
N VAL A 218 -8.62 -9.17 5.20
CA VAL A 218 -7.63 -9.94 5.97
C VAL A 218 -7.29 -9.21 7.28
N LYS A 219 -7.80 -9.72 8.41
CA LYS A 219 -7.36 -9.33 9.77
C LYS A 219 -6.42 -10.39 10.30
N ARG A 220 -5.42 -10.05 11.15
CA ARG A 220 -4.47 -11.07 11.63
C ARG A 220 -5.15 -12.14 12.48
N ALA A 221 -6.19 -11.79 13.23
CA ALA A 221 -7.04 -12.77 13.93
C ALA A 221 -7.75 -13.77 13.00
N GLU A 222 -7.94 -13.43 11.72
CA GLU A 222 -8.71 -14.22 10.75
C GLU A 222 -7.79 -14.96 9.76
N ILE A 223 -6.51 -14.60 9.64
CA ILE A 223 -5.58 -15.18 8.64
C ILE A 223 -5.56 -16.71 8.68
N GLU A 224 -5.41 -17.30 9.86
CA GLU A 224 -5.35 -18.75 9.99
C GLU A 224 -6.65 -19.42 9.53
N SER A 225 -7.80 -18.79 9.83
CA SER A 225 -9.10 -19.28 9.37
C SER A 225 -9.28 -19.14 7.85
N VAL A 226 -8.78 -18.06 7.25
CA VAL A 226 -8.79 -17.86 5.80
C VAL A 226 -7.92 -18.93 5.14
N VAL A 227 -6.70 -19.14 5.63
CA VAL A 227 -5.79 -20.18 5.12
C VAL A 227 -6.43 -21.57 5.26
N ALA A 228 -7.02 -21.89 6.41
CA ALA A 228 -7.68 -23.17 6.66
C ALA A 228 -8.90 -23.41 5.76
N SER A 229 -9.67 -22.37 5.44
CA SER A 229 -10.86 -22.48 4.57
C SER A 229 -10.53 -22.79 3.10
N LYS A 230 -9.26 -22.70 2.73
CA LYS A 230 -8.76 -22.86 1.36
C LYS A 230 -7.87 -24.10 1.18
N LYS A 231 -7.72 -24.94 2.21
CA LYS A 231 -7.04 -26.24 2.14
C LYS A 231 -8.00 -27.30 1.60
#